data_AF-A0A067SNM4-F1
#
_entry.id   AF-A0A067SNM4-F1
#
_cell.length_a   1.000
_cell.length_b   1.000
_cell.length_c   1.000
_cell.angle_alpha   90.00
_cell.angle_beta   90.00
_cell.angle_gamma   90.00
#
_symmetry.space_group_name_H-M   'P 1'
#
loop_
_entity.id
_entity.type
_entity.pdbx_description
1 polymer ?
#
loop_
_entity_poly.entity_id
_entity_poly.type
_entity_poly.pdbx_seq_one_letter_code
_entity_poly.pdbx_strand_id
1 'polypeptide(L)'
;MSQVSGQSQAIDISKDTSDLNSAILWVFFAGIYTMFYANTVYAYGTSSLLVTKGKAQRLLVVTTITAIYIISMLQVGTLWWITIWQFAEHGGDDPIWWSALQDFNGLTIYILSDVLLIWRCFCLFNGSFRVMALPFVLLVAEICLMTATVAYRALTNEAATTSKKDALRGNGLYLATYITSLFASVLATSLISYRIYSTSKRNDNSVGRFKPILRIITESSLFSSLSLLVSIIDCIVDDATFNGSVNVAVYAFDDYIFALAVLISALAPTIMVARVAQLTPEKTHAIVISPMSGYQYRDKGHSSSYNDLQDSVGSLTVVEHGGNGFSTKMKEVV
;
A
#
# COMPACT_ATOMS: atom_id res chain seq x y z
N MET A 1 9.32 31.73 43.82
CA MET A 1 9.61 32.11 42.42
C MET A 1 10.72 31.27 41.79
N SER A 2 11.90 31.08 42.40
CA SER A 2 12.99 30.27 41.82
C SER A 2 12.62 28.81 41.48
N GLN A 3 11.86 28.13 42.35
CA GLN A 3 11.46 26.73 42.13
C GLN A 3 10.50 26.52 40.93
N VAL A 4 9.66 27.51 40.62
CA VAL A 4 8.72 27.45 39.48
C VAL A 4 9.48 27.58 38.15
N SER A 5 10.52 28.41 38.11
CA SER A 5 11.38 28.57 36.94
C SER A 5 12.12 27.27 36.59
N GLY A 6 12.56 26.50 37.60
CA GLY A 6 13.27 25.25 37.37
C GLY A 6 12.39 24.13 36.81
N GLN A 7 11.11 24.06 37.20
CA GLN A 7 10.18 23.06 36.66
C GLN A 7 9.81 23.33 35.20
N SER A 8 9.59 24.60 34.83
CA SER A 8 9.32 24.96 33.43
C SER A 8 10.47 24.52 32.53
N GLN A 9 11.71 24.87 32.92
CA GLN A 9 12.89 24.53 32.13
C GLN A 9 13.09 23.02 31.97
N ALA A 10 12.77 22.20 32.98
CA ALA A 10 12.87 20.76 32.88
C ALA A 10 11.85 20.16 31.91
N ILE A 11 10.63 20.74 31.85
CA ILE A 11 9.60 20.34 30.89
C ILE A 11 10.03 20.68 29.47
N ASP A 12 10.54 21.89 29.25
CA ASP A 12 10.98 22.36 27.93
C ASP A 12 12.12 21.47 27.39
N ILE A 13 13.14 21.19 28.21
CA ILE A 13 14.24 20.29 27.83
C ILE A 13 13.74 18.88 27.49
N SER A 14 12.74 18.37 28.23
CA SER A 14 12.19 17.05 27.98
C SER A 14 11.42 16.97 26.66
N LYS A 15 10.71 18.05 26.28
CA LYS A 15 10.01 18.18 25.00
C LYS A 15 11.01 18.24 23.83
N ASP A 16 12.01 19.11 23.94
CA ASP A 16 13.04 19.25 22.90
C ASP A 16 13.79 17.93 22.65
N THR A 17 14.02 17.16 23.72
CA THR A 17 14.67 15.85 23.63
C THR A 17 13.76 14.80 22.97
N SER A 18 12.44 14.82 23.24
CA SER A 18 11.50 13.90 22.56
C SER A 18 11.38 14.22 21.07
N ASP A 19 11.31 15.50 20.71
CA ASP A 19 11.21 15.95 19.32
C ASP A 19 12.44 15.53 18.52
N LEU A 20 13.63 15.73 19.09
CA LEU A 20 14.89 15.30 18.48
C LEU A 20 14.96 13.78 18.29
N ASN A 21 14.58 13.00 19.32
CA ASN A 21 14.60 11.54 19.25
C ASN A 21 13.58 11.01 18.22
N SER A 22 12.39 11.62 18.16
CA SER A 22 11.38 11.31 17.15
C SER A 22 11.89 11.64 15.75
N ALA A 23 12.51 12.81 15.54
CA ALA A 23 13.10 13.18 14.25
C ALA A 23 14.19 12.21 13.80
N ILE A 24 15.07 11.76 14.70
CA ILE A 24 16.10 10.75 14.41
C ILE A 24 15.43 9.42 13.99
N LEU A 25 14.38 9.01 14.70
CA LEU A 25 13.63 7.79 14.38
C LEU A 25 12.97 7.90 13.00
N TRP A 26 12.37 9.05 12.68
CA TRP A 26 11.81 9.34 11.36
C TRP A 26 12.85 9.23 10.24
N VAL A 27 14.03 9.82 10.42
CA VAL A 27 15.13 9.73 9.44
C VAL A 27 15.59 8.28 9.26
N PHE A 28 15.71 7.52 10.35
CA PHE A 28 16.06 6.11 10.30
C PHE A 28 15.02 5.31 9.48
N PHE A 29 13.73 5.52 9.74
CA PHE A 29 12.65 4.90 9.00
C PHE A 29 12.57 5.33 7.54
N ALA A 30 12.86 6.59 7.24
CA ALA A 30 12.98 7.09 5.87
C ALA A 30 14.10 6.36 5.10
N GLY A 31 15.23 6.07 5.76
CA GLY A 31 16.31 5.26 5.21
C GLY A 31 15.85 3.84 4.87
N ILE A 32 15.16 3.17 5.79
CA ILE A 32 14.56 1.84 5.55
C ILE A 32 13.58 1.90 4.38
N TYR A 33 12.71 2.90 4.36
CA TYR A 33 11.72 3.06 3.29
C TYR A 33 12.37 3.27 1.92
N THR A 34 13.45 4.05 1.85
CA THR A 34 14.23 4.25 0.62
C THR A 34 14.79 2.94 0.08
N MET A 35 15.27 2.03 0.95
CA MET A 35 15.74 0.72 0.53
C MET A 35 14.61 -0.13 -0.09
N PHE A 36 13.42 -0.14 0.53
CA PHE A 36 12.26 -0.84 -0.03
C PHE A 36 11.77 -0.22 -1.34
N TYR A 37 11.74 1.10 -1.42
CA TYR A 37 11.36 1.83 -2.62
C TYR A 37 12.31 1.54 -3.78
N ALA A 38 13.62 1.67 -3.56
CA ALA A 38 14.65 1.38 -4.56
C ALA A 38 14.56 -0.06 -5.07
N ASN A 39 14.39 -1.03 -4.15
CA ASN A 39 14.20 -2.44 -4.52
C ASN A 39 12.91 -2.65 -5.35
N THR A 40 11.82 -1.98 -4.99
CA THR A 40 10.54 -2.07 -5.70
C THR A 40 10.65 -1.49 -7.11
N VAL A 41 11.25 -0.30 -7.25
CA VAL A 41 11.47 0.35 -8.55
C VAL A 41 12.42 -0.47 -9.41
N TYR A 42 13.51 -1.02 -8.83
CA TYR A 42 14.44 -1.89 -9.55
C TYR A 42 13.76 -3.18 -10.03
N ALA A 43 12.99 -3.85 -9.17
CA ALA A 43 12.22 -5.04 -9.55
C ALA A 43 11.17 -4.73 -10.63
N TYR A 44 10.51 -3.57 -10.55
CA TYR A 44 9.58 -3.11 -11.59
C TYR A 44 10.30 -2.77 -12.89
N GLY A 45 11.44 -2.09 -12.84
CA GLY A 45 12.23 -1.68 -14.00
C GLY A 45 12.80 -2.87 -14.76
N THR A 46 13.29 -3.88 -14.05
CA THR A 46 13.78 -5.14 -14.65
C THR A 46 12.63 -5.97 -15.22
N SER A 47 11.53 -6.13 -14.49
CA SER A 47 10.33 -6.83 -14.99
C SER A 47 9.65 -6.10 -16.17
N SER A 48 9.88 -4.79 -16.29
CA SER A 48 9.39 -3.94 -17.39
C SER A 48 9.72 -4.46 -18.76
N LEU A 49 10.88 -5.10 -18.87
CA LEU A 49 11.42 -5.48 -20.16
C LEU A 49 10.72 -6.71 -20.75
N LEU A 50 9.98 -7.46 -19.93
CA LEU A 50 9.49 -8.80 -20.29
C LEU A 50 7.97 -8.91 -20.49
N VAL A 51 7.15 -7.94 -20.06
CA VAL A 51 5.68 -8.07 -20.14
C VAL A 51 5.02 -6.81 -20.72
N THR A 52 4.74 -6.85 -22.03
CA THR A 52 4.13 -5.76 -22.82
C THR A 52 2.62 -5.58 -22.66
N LYS A 53 1.92 -6.42 -21.89
CA LYS A 53 0.47 -6.28 -21.68
C LYS A 53 0.16 -5.47 -20.41
N GLY A 54 -0.43 -4.28 -20.58
CA GLY A 54 -0.99 -3.47 -19.49
C GLY A 54 -0.21 -2.19 -19.10
N LYS A 55 0.35 -1.45 -20.07
CA LYS A 55 1.15 -0.23 -19.82
C LYS A 55 0.49 0.77 -18.85
N ALA A 56 -0.82 1.04 -19.00
CA ALA A 56 -1.54 2.00 -18.17
C ALA A 56 -1.67 1.56 -16.70
N GLN A 57 -1.96 0.28 -16.48
CA GLN A 57 -2.09 -0.30 -15.13
C GLN A 57 -0.79 -0.22 -14.34
N ARG A 58 0.32 -0.53 -15.03
CA ARG A 58 1.66 -0.48 -14.45
C ARG A 58 2.10 0.95 -14.13
N LEU A 59 1.80 1.90 -15.02
CA LEU A 59 2.11 3.31 -14.80
C LEU A 59 1.42 3.82 -13.55
N LEU A 60 0.11 3.53 -13.38
CA LEU A 60 -0.65 3.96 -12.20
C LEU A 60 -0.01 3.48 -10.90
N VAL A 61 0.37 2.20 -10.82
CA VAL A 61 0.99 1.62 -9.61
C VAL A 61 2.33 2.28 -9.29
N VAL A 62 3.21 2.41 -10.30
CA VAL A 62 4.54 3.00 -10.10
C VAL A 62 4.41 4.48 -9.71
N THR A 63 3.57 5.24 -10.42
CA THR A 63 3.32 6.66 -10.12
C THR A 63 2.78 6.84 -8.70
N THR A 64 1.86 5.98 -8.25
CA THR A 64 1.30 6.08 -6.90
C THR A 64 2.35 5.77 -5.83
N ILE A 65 3.16 4.72 -6.00
CA ILE A 65 4.25 4.40 -5.06
C ILE A 65 5.30 5.51 -5.03
N THR A 66 5.67 6.05 -6.19
CA THR A 66 6.60 7.18 -6.26
C THR A 66 6.01 8.44 -5.61
N ALA A 67 4.71 8.68 -5.75
CA ALA A 67 4.04 9.79 -5.07
C ALA A 67 4.07 9.62 -3.54
N ILE A 68 3.75 8.43 -3.02
CA ILE A 68 3.86 8.12 -1.58
C ILE A 68 5.30 8.34 -1.09
N TYR A 69 6.29 7.89 -1.87
CA TYR A 69 7.71 8.08 -1.55
C TYR A 69 8.09 9.56 -1.46
N ILE A 70 7.71 10.37 -2.45
CA ILE A 70 8.00 11.79 -2.48
C ILE A 70 7.35 12.51 -1.30
N ILE A 71 6.07 12.23 -1.02
CA ILE A 71 5.35 12.86 0.10
C ILE A 71 5.98 12.48 1.44
N SER A 72 6.36 11.21 1.61
CA SER A 72 7.06 10.75 2.82
C SER A 72 8.43 11.41 3.00
N MET A 73 9.20 11.59 1.91
CA MET A 73 10.48 12.31 1.96
C MET A 73 10.30 13.80 2.23
N LEU A 74 9.26 14.42 1.68
CA LEU A 74 8.90 15.80 2.01
C LEU A 74 8.56 15.94 3.49
N GLN A 75 7.77 15.02 4.04
CA GLN A 75 7.42 15.03 5.46
C GLN A 75 8.67 14.94 6.35
N VAL A 76 9.57 13.99 6.08
CA VAL A 76 10.83 13.83 6.83
C VAL A 76 11.72 15.07 6.69
N GLY A 77 11.83 15.63 5.48
CA GLY A 77 12.61 16.83 5.23
C GLY A 77 12.05 18.04 5.97
N THR A 78 10.73 18.20 6.00
CA THR A 78 10.08 19.29 6.74
C THR A 78 10.22 19.13 8.25
N LEU A 79 10.12 17.91 8.78
CA LEU A 79 10.33 17.62 10.20
C LEU A 79 11.75 17.96 10.62
N TRP A 80 12.72 17.46 9.85
CA TRP A 80 14.13 17.74 10.09
C TRP A 80 14.44 19.24 10.07
N TRP A 81 13.86 19.95 9.09
CA TRP A 81 14.00 21.41 8.98
C TRP A 81 13.45 22.13 10.22
N ILE A 82 12.26 21.77 10.68
CA ILE A 82 11.64 22.39 11.87
C ILE A 82 12.44 22.09 13.13
N THR A 83 12.91 20.85 13.32
CA THR A 83 13.77 20.50 14.45
C THR A 83 15.02 21.38 14.47
N ILE A 84 15.72 21.54 13.33
CA ILE A 84 16.88 22.44 13.27
C ILE A 84 16.49 23.89 13.61
N TRP A 85 15.37 24.36 13.06
CA TRP A 85 14.91 25.72 13.26
C TRP A 85 14.57 26.03 14.73
N GLN A 86 13.91 25.10 15.44
CA GLN A 86 13.62 25.20 16.87
C GLN A 86 14.91 25.30 17.71
N PHE A 87 15.88 24.42 17.44
CA PHE A 87 17.14 24.38 18.18
C PHE A 87 18.07 25.57 17.90
N ALA A 88 18.05 26.11 16.67
CA ALA A 88 19.04 27.10 16.24
C ALA A 88 18.61 28.56 16.48
N GLU A 89 17.33 28.90 16.28
CA GLU A 89 16.95 30.31 16.10
C GLU A 89 15.85 30.83 17.03
N HIS A 90 14.80 30.06 17.33
CA HIS A 90 13.55 30.64 17.84
C HIS A 90 13.02 30.11 19.18
N GLY A 91 13.72 29.19 19.85
CA GLY A 91 13.44 28.89 21.25
C GLY A 91 12.01 28.39 21.56
N GLY A 92 11.37 27.68 20.61
CA GLY A 92 10.25 26.77 20.92
C GLY A 92 8.89 27.07 20.28
N ASP A 93 8.69 28.18 19.58
CA ASP A 93 7.38 28.49 18.97
C ASP A 93 7.23 27.89 17.57
N ASP A 94 6.45 26.82 17.44
CA ASP A 94 6.18 26.19 16.15
C ASP A 94 5.35 27.09 15.22
N PRO A 95 5.71 27.18 13.92
CA PRO A 95 4.90 27.94 12.99
C PRO A 95 3.52 27.32 12.83
N ILE A 96 2.46 28.15 12.87
CA ILE A 96 1.05 27.70 12.82
C ILE A 96 0.72 26.76 11.63
N TRP A 97 1.33 27.00 10.48
CA TRP A 97 1.10 26.21 9.27
C TRP A 97 1.73 24.80 9.34
N TRP A 98 2.64 24.57 10.28
CA TRP A 98 3.40 23.33 10.42
C TRP A 98 2.51 22.12 10.66
N SER A 99 1.66 22.19 11.68
CA SER A 99 0.78 21.07 12.05
C SER A 99 -0.17 20.74 10.90
N ALA A 100 -0.74 21.76 10.25
CA ALA A 100 -1.62 21.56 9.10
C ALA A 100 -0.90 20.88 7.91
N LEU A 101 0.37 21.22 7.67
CA LEU A 101 1.17 20.56 6.63
C LEU A 101 1.50 19.11 6.98
N GLN A 102 1.85 18.83 8.24
CA GLN A 102 2.07 17.47 8.72
C GLN A 102 0.83 16.60 8.59
N ASP A 103 -0.31 17.10 9.07
CA ASP A 103 -1.62 16.45 8.96
C ASP A 103 -1.94 16.14 7.49
N PHE A 104 -1.76 17.14 6.62
CA PHE A 104 -2.02 16.99 5.20
C PHE A 104 -1.15 15.91 4.56
N ASN A 105 0.16 15.92 4.82
CA ASN A 105 1.09 14.93 4.27
C ASN A 105 0.80 13.52 4.81
N GLY A 106 0.61 13.37 6.12
CA GLY A 106 0.29 12.10 6.75
C GLY A 106 -1.00 11.50 6.20
N LEU A 107 -2.10 12.27 6.21
CA LEU A 107 -3.40 11.81 5.69
C LEU A 107 -3.36 11.52 4.18
N THR A 108 -2.58 12.27 3.40
CA THR A 108 -2.39 11.95 1.97
C THR A 108 -1.73 10.58 1.76
N ILE A 109 -0.75 10.22 2.61
CA ILE A 109 -0.10 8.89 2.54
C ILE A 109 -1.12 7.77 2.79
N TYR A 110 -2.02 7.92 3.79
CA TYR A 110 -3.09 6.95 4.03
C TYR A 110 -4.01 6.79 2.82
N ILE A 111 -4.50 7.91 2.25
CA ILE A 111 -5.38 7.88 1.08
C ILE A 111 -4.71 7.21 -0.12
N LEU A 112 -3.44 7.52 -0.39
CA LEU A 112 -2.71 6.88 -1.50
C LEU A 112 -2.48 5.37 -1.25
N SER A 113 -2.31 4.98 0.01
CA SER A 113 -2.23 3.57 0.41
C SER A 113 -3.55 2.83 0.12
N ASP A 114 -4.68 3.44 0.49
CA ASP A 114 -6.01 2.90 0.25
C ASP A 114 -6.38 2.86 -1.23
N VAL A 115 -5.98 3.87 -2.01
CA VAL A 115 -6.09 3.86 -3.49
C VAL A 115 -5.36 2.65 -4.07
N LEU A 116 -4.16 2.31 -3.56
CA LEU A 116 -3.43 1.12 -4.01
C LEU A 116 -4.14 -0.20 -3.63
N LEU A 117 -4.80 -0.26 -2.47
CA LEU A 117 -5.60 -1.42 -2.06
C LEU A 117 -6.84 -1.58 -2.95
N ILE A 118 -7.56 -0.49 -3.20
CA ILE A 118 -8.74 -0.45 -4.07
C ILE A 118 -8.35 -0.83 -5.49
N TRP A 119 -7.25 -0.29 -6.01
CA TRP A 119 -6.72 -0.64 -7.31
C TRP A 119 -6.48 -2.15 -7.48
N ARG A 120 -5.90 -2.80 -6.45
CA ARG A 120 -5.69 -4.25 -6.49
C ARG A 120 -7.00 -5.02 -6.47
N CYS A 121 -7.96 -4.58 -5.66
CA CYS A 121 -9.30 -5.15 -5.65
C CYS A 121 -9.91 -5.06 -7.06
N PHE A 122 -9.82 -3.89 -7.71
CA PHE A 122 -10.32 -3.69 -9.07
C PHE A 122 -9.71 -4.70 -10.07
N CYS A 123 -8.39 -4.89 -10.02
CA CYS A 123 -7.69 -5.87 -10.85
C CYS A 123 -8.16 -7.31 -10.56
N LEU A 124 -8.37 -7.67 -9.29
CA LEU A 124 -8.78 -9.01 -8.86
C LEU A 124 -10.20 -9.38 -9.33
N PHE A 125 -11.09 -8.39 -9.40
CA PHE A 125 -12.48 -8.57 -9.83
C PHE A 125 -12.69 -8.40 -11.34
N ASN A 126 -11.61 -8.34 -12.13
CA ASN A 126 -11.66 -8.20 -13.59
C ASN A 126 -12.57 -7.04 -14.04
N GLY A 127 -12.55 -5.92 -13.30
CA GLY A 127 -13.33 -4.72 -13.63
C GLY A 127 -14.80 -4.70 -13.18
N SER A 128 -15.25 -5.61 -12.30
CA SER A 128 -16.62 -5.56 -11.78
C SER A 128 -16.83 -4.40 -10.80
N PHE A 129 -17.47 -3.32 -11.26
CA PHE A 129 -17.72 -2.10 -10.48
C PHE A 129 -18.64 -2.30 -9.26
N ARG A 130 -19.57 -3.27 -9.30
CA ARG A 130 -20.57 -3.45 -8.23
C ARG A 130 -19.93 -3.77 -6.87
N VAL A 131 -18.87 -4.58 -6.86
CA VAL A 131 -18.17 -4.95 -5.63
C VAL A 131 -17.23 -3.82 -5.18
N MET A 132 -16.76 -3.02 -6.12
CA MET A 132 -15.82 -1.91 -5.89
C MET A 132 -16.50 -0.63 -5.40
N ALA A 133 -17.81 -0.50 -5.57
CA ALA A 133 -18.57 0.67 -5.13
C ALA A 133 -18.40 0.92 -3.62
N LEU A 134 -18.36 -0.13 -2.80
CA LEU A 134 -18.31 -0.01 -1.35
C LEU A 134 -16.96 0.54 -0.83
N PRO A 135 -15.78 -0.03 -1.18
CA PRO A 135 -14.49 0.58 -0.87
C PRO A 135 -14.34 2.00 -1.43
N PHE A 136 -14.91 2.28 -2.61
CA PHE A 136 -14.81 3.59 -3.22
C PHE A 136 -15.61 4.66 -2.46
N VAL A 137 -16.81 4.33 -1.96
CA VAL A 137 -17.59 5.25 -1.10
C VAL A 137 -16.84 5.54 0.20
N LEU A 138 -16.18 4.54 0.79
CA LEU A 138 -15.36 4.74 1.98
C LEU A 138 -14.16 5.66 1.72
N LEU A 139 -13.48 5.49 0.58
CA LEU A 139 -12.39 6.38 0.18
C LEU A 139 -12.86 7.83 0.01
N VAL A 140 -14.03 8.05 -0.60
CA VAL A 140 -14.60 9.39 -0.73
C VAL A 140 -14.94 9.98 0.64
N ALA A 141 -15.51 9.18 1.54
CA ALA A 141 -15.79 9.61 2.91
C ALA A 141 -14.49 10.00 3.65
N GLU A 142 -13.41 9.23 3.48
CA GLU A 142 -12.09 9.52 4.06
C GLU A 142 -11.50 10.82 3.51
N ILE A 143 -11.56 11.06 2.19
CA ILE A 143 -11.12 12.33 1.58
C ILE A 143 -11.91 13.52 2.15
N CYS A 144 -13.23 13.37 2.32
CA CYS A 144 -14.07 14.40 2.92
C CYS A 144 -13.70 14.66 4.39
N LEU A 145 -13.47 13.60 5.18
CA LEU A 145 -13.06 13.72 6.59
C LEU A 145 -11.68 14.36 6.72
N MET A 146 -10.70 13.96 5.90
CA MET A 146 -9.38 14.59 5.86
C MET A 146 -9.50 16.08 5.55
N THR A 147 -10.25 16.44 4.51
CA THR A 147 -10.42 17.85 4.13
C THR A 147 -11.05 18.64 5.27
N ALA A 148 -12.04 18.07 5.96
CA ALA A 148 -12.66 18.68 7.13
C ALA A 148 -11.67 18.85 8.29
N THR A 149 -10.83 17.85 8.57
CA THR A 149 -9.81 17.90 9.63
C THR A 149 -8.77 18.98 9.35
N VAL A 150 -8.22 19.03 8.13
CA VAL A 150 -7.23 20.04 7.74
C VAL A 150 -7.84 21.45 7.76
N ALA A 151 -9.05 21.61 7.22
CA ALA A 151 -9.74 22.90 7.26
C ALA A 151 -10.06 23.35 8.69
N TYR A 152 -10.46 22.41 9.56
CA TYR A 152 -10.72 22.69 10.96
C TYR A 152 -9.46 23.19 11.67
N ARG A 153 -8.34 22.47 11.54
CA ARG A 153 -7.03 22.87 12.11
C ARG A 153 -6.59 24.24 11.62
N ALA A 154 -6.69 24.50 10.31
CA ALA A 154 -6.33 25.79 9.73
C ALA A 154 -7.14 26.95 10.32
N LEU A 155 -8.45 26.75 10.55
CA LEU A 155 -9.32 27.77 11.15
C LEU A 155 -9.11 27.93 12.66
N THR A 156 -8.87 26.85 13.39
CA THR A 156 -8.73 26.92 14.86
C THR A 156 -7.37 27.47 15.29
N ASN A 157 -6.32 27.28 14.50
CA ASN A 157 -5.00 27.77 14.88
C ASN A 157 -4.89 29.30 14.87
N GLU A 158 -5.76 30.01 14.14
CA GLU A 158 -5.84 31.48 14.21
C GLU A 158 -6.54 31.99 15.46
N ALA A 159 -7.40 31.16 16.07
CA ALA A 159 -8.15 31.50 17.27
C ALA A 159 -7.48 30.87 18.50
N ALA A 160 -6.39 31.49 18.98
CA ALA A 160 -5.56 31.06 20.13
C ALA A 160 -6.30 30.96 21.50
N THR A 161 -7.63 30.89 21.52
CA THR A 161 -8.48 30.67 22.69
C THR A 161 -9.29 29.40 22.48
N THR A 162 -8.62 28.25 22.41
CA THR A 162 -9.26 26.95 22.22
C THR A 162 -10.10 26.60 23.46
N SER A 163 -11.42 26.68 23.31
CA SER A 163 -12.34 26.14 24.29
C SER A 163 -12.14 24.62 24.36
N LYS A 164 -12.31 23.99 25.53
CA LYS A 164 -12.28 22.52 25.66
C LYS A 164 -13.20 21.81 24.64
N LYS A 165 -14.28 22.49 24.23
CA LYS A 165 -15.22 22.00 23.21
C LYS A 165 -14.59 21.89 21.82
N ASP A 166 -13.66 22.77 21.48
CA ASP A 166 -13.02 22.81 20.17
C ASP A 166 -11.95 21.69 20.06
N ALA A 167 -11.22 21.42 21.14
CA ALA A 167 -10.28 20.29 21.18
C ALA A 167 -11.02 18.95 21.01
N LEU A 168 -12.12 18.75 21.75
CA LEU A 168 -12.95 17.53 21.65
C LEU A 168 -13.49 17.32 20.22
N ARG A 169 -13.88 18.40 19.55
CA ARG A 169 -14.39 18.33 18.17
C ARG A 169 -13.29 17.97 17.17
N GLY A 170 -12.08 18.51 17.35
CA GLY A 170 -10.92 18.16 16.54
C GLY A 170 -10.57 16.67 16.69
N ASN A 171 -10.45 16.19 17.92
CA ASN A 171 -10.15 14.78 18.21
C ASN A 171 -11.23 13.84 17.66
N GLY A 172 -12.50 14.24 17.72
CA GLY A 172 -13.60 13.51 17.09
C GLY A 172 -13.46 13.35 15.57
N LEU A 173 -12.92 14.35 14.86
CA LEU A 173 -12.68 14.28 13.41
C LEU A 173 -11.51 13.33 13.08
N TYR A 174 -10.40 13.38 13.84
CA TYR A 174 -9.29 12.43 13.68
C TYR A 174 -9.75 11.00 13.94
N LEU A 175 -10.47 10.78 15.04
CA LEU A 175 -11.02 9.47 15.39
C LEU A 175 -11.94 8.93 14.29
N ALA A 176 -12.83 9.77 13.76
CA ALA A 176 -13.70 9.39 12.65
C ALA A 176 -12.89 9.02 11.39
N THR A 177 -11.82 9.76 11.11
CA THR A 177 -10.92 9.50 9.98
C THR A 177 -10.24 8.14 10.13
N TYR A 178 -9.61 7.87 11.29
CA TYR A 178 -8.92 6.61 11.54
C TYR A 178 -9.86 5.40 11.57
N ILE A 179 -11.06 5.53 12.16
CA ILE A 179 -12.06 4.46 12.15
C ILE A 179 -12.54 4.17 10.71
N THR A 180 -12.76 5.21 9.92
CA THR A 180 -13.19 5.06 8.52
C THR A 180 -12.11 4.36 7.69
N SER A 181 -10.85 4.77 7.84
CA SER A 181 -9.68 4.15 7.20
C SER A 181 -9.49 2.69 7.63
N LEU A 182 -9.67 2.40 8.93
CA LEU A 182 -9.62 1.02 9.45
C LEU A 182 -10.71 0.15 8.83
N PHE A 183 -11.94 0.67 8.76
CA PHE A 183 -13.05 -0.04 8.15
C PHE A 183 -12.83 -0.27 6.65
N ALA A 184 -12.30 0.73 5.92
CA ALA A 184 -11.93 0.60 4.52
C ALA A 184 -10.88 -0.51 4.30
N SER A 185 -9.83 -0.53 5.12
CA SER A 185 -8.77 -1.53 5.10
C SER A 185 -9.29 -2.96 5.40
N VAL A 186 -10.10 -3.13 6.45
CA VAL A 186 -10.69 -4.43 6.82
C VAL A 186 -11.67 -4.91 5.74
N LEU A 187 -12.45 -4.00 5.17
CA LEU A 187 -13.41 -4.32 4.13
C LEU A 187 -12.71 -4.73 2.82
N ALA A 188 -11.67 -3.98 2.42
CA ALA A 188 -10.87 -4.30 1.24
C ALA A 188 -10.22 -5.70 1.38
N THR A 189 -9.65 -6.01 2.54
CA THR A 189 -9.05 -7.33 2.77
C THR A 189 -10.06 -8.47 2.88
N SER A 190 -11.22 -8.21 3.47
CA SER A 190 -12.32 -9.17 3.48
C SER A 190 -12.80 -9.48 2.07
N LEU A 191 -12.92 -8.48 1.18
CA LEU A 191 -13.29 -8.66 -0.22
C LEU A 191 -12.24 -9.46 -1.01
N ILE A 192 -10.95 -9.15 -0.82
CA ILE A 192 -9.85 -9.91 -1.45
C ILE A 192 -9.90 -11.38 -1.00
N SER A 193 -10.03 -11.60 0.31
CA SER A 193 -10.09 -12.94 0.92
C SER A 193 -11.30 -13.73 0.41
N TYR A 194 -12.47 -13.09 0.40
CA TYR A 194 -13.72 -13.68 -0.11
C TYR A 194 -13.61 -14.09 -1.58
N ARG A 195 -13.03 -13.24 -2.44
CA ARG A 195 -12.86 -13.54 -3.86
C ARG A 195 -11.96 -14.72 -4.10
N ILE A 196 -10.85 -14.79 -3.36
CA ILE A 196 -9.91 -15.90 -3.50
C ILE A 196 -10.53 -17.18 -2.97
N TYR A 197 -11.24 -17.14 -1.84
CA TYR A 197 -12.00 -18.28 -1.33
C TYR A 197 -13.05 -18.78 -2.34
N SER A 198 -13.84 -17.86 -2.92
CA SER A 198 -14.86 -18.18 -3.94
C SER A 198 -14.24 -18.78 -5.19
N THR A 199 -13.11 -18.25 -5.65
CA THR A 199 -12.39 -18.76 -6.84
C THR A 199 -11.75 -20.13 -6.56
N SER A 200 -11.19 -20.30 -5.36
CA SER A 200 -10.61 -21.55 -4.89
C SER A 200 -11.64 -22.68 -4.84
N LYS A 201 -12.85 -22.39 -4.35
CA LYS A 201 -13.93 -23.38 -4.27
C LYS A 201 -14.42 -23.87 -5.64
N ARG A 202 -14.24 -23.06 -6.69
CA ARG A 202 -14.65 -23.43 -8.05
C ARG A 202 -13.62 -24.30 -8.78
N ASN A 203 -12.36 -24.28 -8.34
CA ASN A 203 -11.24 -24.96 -9.00
C ASN A 203 -10.42 -25.76 -7.97
N ASP A 204 -10.77 -27.03 -7.75
CA ASP A 204 -10.15 -27.93 -6.76
C ASP A 204 -8.61 -28.04 -6.88
N ASN A 205 -8.04 -27.88 -8.07
CA ASN A 205 -6.59 -27.97 -8.29
C ASN A 205 -5.82 -26.64 -8.13
N SER A 206 -6.48 -25.52 -7.87
CA SER A 206 -5.84 -24.18 -7.86
C SER A 206 -5.49 -23.63 -6.48
N VAL A 207 -6.01 -24.26 -5.42
CA VAL A 207 -5.92 -23.76 -4.02
C VAL A 207 -4.47 -23.56 -3.56
N GLY A 208 -3.56 -24.45 -3.98
CA GLY A 208 -2.15 -24.39 -3.56
C GLY A 208 -1.39 -23.16 -4.07
N ARG A 209 -1.77 -22.60 -5.23
CA ARG A 209 -1.02 -21.50 -5.87
C ARG A 209 -1.33 -20.13 -5.29
N PHE A 210 -2.55 -19.92 -4.76
CA PHE A 210 -2.96 -18.62 -4.21
C PHE A 210 -2.63 -18.45 -2.73
N LYS A 211 -2.38 -19.55 -2.01
CA LYS A 211 -2.11 -19.54 -0.57
C LYS A 211 -0.91 -18.66 -0.17
N PRO A 212 0.24 -18.67 -0.89
CA PRO A 212 1.38 -17.81 -0.55
C PRO A 212 1.06 -16.32 -0.72
N ILE A 213 0.35 -15.96 -1.80
CA ILE A 213 -0.01 -14.57 -2.10
C ILE A 213 -0.98 -14.04 -1.03
N LEU A 214 -2.00 -14.84 -0.68
CA LEU A 214 -2.96 -14.50 0.36
C LEU A 214 -2.27 -14.21 1.69
N ARG A 215 -1.37 -15.11 2.12
CA ARG A 215 -0.68 -14.95 3.40
C ARG A 215 0.03 -13.61 3.49
N ILE A 216 0.71 -13.21 2.42
CA ILE A 216 1.44 -11.94 2.36
C ILE A 216 0.49 -10.74 2.41
N ILE A 217 -0.63 -10.79 1.67
CA ILE A 217 -1.63 -9.71 1.67
C ILE A 217 -2.21 -9.53 3.08
N THR A 218 -2.66 -10.63 3.67
CA THR A 218 -3.25 -10.62 5.02
C THR A 218 -2.22 -10.11 6.03
N GLU A 219 -0.98 -10.57 5.96
CA GLU A 219 0.11 -10.12 6.83
C GLU A 219 0.34 -8.60 6.71
N SER A 220 0.46 -8.05 5.49
CA SER A 220 0.68 -6.61 5.29
C SER A 220 -0.50 -5.74 5.76
N SER A 221 -1.73 -6.21 5.59
CA SER A 221 -2.92 -5.47 6.05
C SER A 221 -3.11 -5.53 7.56
N LEU A 222 -2.70 -6.62 8.21
CA LEU A 222 -2.71 -6.71 9.67
C LEU A 222 -1.81 -5.63 10.28
N PHE A 223 -0.64 -5.36 9.69
CA PHE A 223 0.23 -4.29 10.14
C PHE A 223 -0.41 -2.90 9.98
N SER A 224 -1.02 -2.60 8.83
CA SER A 224 -1.77 -1.33 8.66
C SER A 224 -2.94 -1.21 9.64
N SER A 225 -3.71 -2.28 9.83
CA SER A 225 -4.86 -2.27 10.76
C SER A 225 -4.42 -2.09 12.22
N LEU A 226 -3.32 -2.73 12.60
CA LEU A 226 -2.73 -2.58 13.93
C LEU A 226 -2.23 -1.14 14.15
N SER A 227 -1.56 -0.56 13.15
CA SER A 227 -1.10 0.83 13.20
C SER A 227 -2.26 1.82 13.37
N LEU A 228 -3.35 1.66 12.59
CA LEU A 228 -4.55 2.48 12.72
C LEU A 228 -5.21 2.29 14.09
N LEU A 229 -5.24 1.06 14.61
CA LEU A 229 -5.78 0.77 15.95
C LEU A 229 -4.98 1.47 17.05
N VAL A 230 -3.65 1.50 16.96
CA VAL A 230 -2.82 2.23 17.91
C VAL A 230 -3.06 3.74 17.80
N SER A 231 -3.25 4.28 16.60
CA SER A 231 -3.60 5.69 16.38
C SER A 231 -4.98 6.05 16.96
N ILE A 232 -5.94 5.12 16.91
CA ILE A 232 -7.25 5.27 17.56
C ILE A 232 -7.12 5.30 19.08
N ILE A 233 -6.30 4.43 19.66
CA ILE A 233 -6.04 4.41 21.11
C ILE A 233 -5.41 5.73 21.54
N ASP A 234 -4.44 6.21 20.79
CA ASP A 234 -3.77 7.48 21.04
C ASP A 234 -4.77 8.66 21.09
N CYS A 235 -5.64 8.79 20.08
CA CYS A 235 -6.72 9.80 20.08
C CYS A 235 -7.65 9.73 21.30
N ILE A 236 -7.92 8.54 21.83
CA ILE A 236 -8.78 8.35 23.01
C ILE A 236 -8.03 8.71 24.29
N VAL A 237 -6.75 8.35 24.39
CA VAL A 237 -5.91 8.68 25.55
C VAL A 237 -5.76 10.19 25.66
N ASP A 238 -5.53 10.87 24.54
CA ASP A 238 -5.27 12.30 24.52
C ASP A 238 -6.48 13.12 25.03
N ASP A 239 -7.71 12.68 24.70
CA ASP A 239 -8.96 13.26 25.22
C ASP A 239 -9.10 13.08 26.75
N ALA A 240 -8.71 11.91 27.28
CA ALA A 240 -8.79 11.62 28.71
C ALA A 240 -7.79 12.43 29.54
N THR A 241 -6.65 12.81 28.97
CA THR A 241 -5.60 13.59 29.64
C THR A 241 -5.81 15.10 29.61
N PHE A 242 -6.86 15.60 28.95
CA PHE A 242 -7.16 17.03 28.82
C PHE A 242 -7.74 17.69 30.10
N ASN A 243 -7.17 17.37 31.27
CA ASN A 243 -7.43 18.05 32.55
C ASN A 243 -6.55 19.29 32.76
N GLY A 244 -5.86 19.76 31.71
CA GLY A 244 -5.08 21.00 31.73
C GLY A 244 -3.61 20.84 32.15
N SER A 245 -3.15 19.61 32.39
CA SER A 245 -1.74 19.29 32.60
C SER A 245 -1.18 18.58 31.37
N VAL A 246 -0.17 19.16 30.71
CA VAL A 246 0.54 18.53 29.60
C VAL A 246 1.33 17.34 30.15
N ASN A 247 0.94 16.12 29.77
CA ASN A 247 1.70 14.92 30.10
C ASN A 247 2.75 14.69 29.00
N VAL A 248 4.00 15.02 29.29
CA VAL A 248 5.13 14.88 28.36
C VAL A 248 5.23 13.44 27.80
N ALA A 249 4.87 12.42 28.58
CA ALA A 249 4.93 11.04 28.14
C ALA A 249 3.88 10.71 27.05
N VAL A 250 2.70 11.33 27.11
CA VAL A 250 1.64 11.16 26.09
C VAL A 250 2.04 11.87 24.81
N TYR A 251 2.54 13.10 24.92
CA TYR A 251 3.05 13.86 23.77
C TYR A 251 4.16 13.11 23.03
N ALA A 252 5.17 12.62 23.76
CA ALA A 252 6.24 11.84 23.14
C ALA A 252 5.71 10.54 22.51
N PHE A 253 4.72 9.89 23.12
CA PHE A 253 4.10 8.69 22.58
C PHE A 253 3.38 8.96 21.25
N ASP A 254 2.59 10.02 21.15
CA ASP A 254 1.90 10.43 19.92
C ASP A 254 2.91 10.62 18.76
N ASP A 255 3.98 11.38 19.00
CA ASP A 255 5.03 11.61 17.99
C ASP A 255 5.66 10.31 17.45
N TYR A 256 5.96 9.36 18.34
CA TYR A 256 6.53 8.07 17.95
C TYR A 256 5.51 7.19 17.21
N ILE A 257 4.25 7.17 17.68
CA ILE A 257 3.19 6.41 17.04
C ILE A 257 2.90 6.97 15.65
N PHE A 258 2.82 8.29 15.50
CA PHE A 258 2.64 8.93 14.22
C PHE A 258 3.76 8.57 13.24
N ALA A 259 5.01 8.61 13.69
CA ALA A 259 6.17 8.18 12.91
C ALA A 259 6.06 6.74 12.38
N LEU A 260 5.73 5.83 13.29
CA LEU A 260 5.55 4.42 12.97
C LEU A 260 4.37 4.20 12.04
N ALA A 261 3.27 4.91 12.27
CA ALA A 261 2.03 4.71 11.56
C ALA A 261 2.12 5.15 10.10
N VAL A 262 2.69 6.32 9.85
CA VAL A 262 2.94 6.80 8.49
C VAL A 262 3.87 5.86 7.73
N LEU A 263 4.94 5.38 8.36
CA LEU A 263 5.87 4.44 7.75
C LEU A 263 5.18 3.11 7.38
N ILE A 264 4.43 2.52 8.30
CA ILE A 264 3.74 1.24 8.08
C ILE A 264 2.75 1.39 6.92
N SER A 265 2.00 2.49 6.89
CA SER A 265 1.04 2.79 5.83
C SER A 265 1.69 2.98 4.47
N ALA A 266 2.91 3.53 4.39
CA ALA A 266 3.67 3.65 3.15
C ALA A 266 4.34 2.32 2.72
N LEU A 267 4.85 1.54 3.68
CA LEU A 267 5.55 0.29 3.44
C LEU A 267 4.62 -0.84 3.01
N ALA A 268 3.46 -0.98 3.66
CA ALA A 268 2.51 -2.05 3.40
C ALA A 268 2.17 -2.20 1.90
N PRO A 269 1.71 -1.16 1.19
CA PRO A 269 1.42 -1.27 -0.24
C PRO A 269 2.68 -1.45 -1.08
N THR A 270 3.82 -0.85 -0.70
CA THR A 270 5.09 -0.95 -1.44
C THR A 270 5.62 -2.38 -1.43
N ILE A 271 5.71 -3.00 -0.25
CA ILE A 271 6.12 -4.41 -0.07
C ILE A 271 5.15 -5.32 -0.83
N MET A 272 3.85 -5.06 -0.72
CA MET A 272 2.85 -5.88 -1.40
C MET A 272 2.96 -5.76 -2.94
N VAL A 273 3.45 -4.63 -3.49
CA VAL A 273 3.72 -4.48 -4.94
C VAL A 273 5.04 -5.16 -5.33
N ALA A 274 6.09 -4.98 -4.54
CA ALA A 274 7.40 -5.59 -4.77
C ALA A 274 7.28 -7.12 -4.88
N ARG A 275 6.51 -7.74 -3.98
CA ARG A 275 6.29 -9.19 -3.97
C ARG A 275 5.54 -9.67 -5.21
N VAL A 276 4.54 -8.93 -5.68
CA VAL A 276 3.81 -9.27 -6.91
C VAL A 276 4.73 -9.23 -8.13
N ALA A 277 5.65 -8.26 -8.20
CA ALA A 277 6.64 -8.19 -9.28
C ALA A 277 7.62 -9.39 -9.27
N GLN A 278 8.00 -9.86 -8.08
CA GLN A 278 8.95 -10.98 -7.91
C GLN A 278 8.35 -12.35 -8.25
N LEU A 279 7.03 -12.49 -8.34
CA LEU A 279 6.35 -13.77 -8.65
C LEU A 279 6.34 -14.09 -10.16
N THR A 280 7.32 -13.62 -10.93
CA THR A 280 7.41 -13.80 -12.38
C THR A 280 7.42 -15.30 -12.74
N PRO A 281 6.64 -15.73 -13.76
CA PRO A 281 6.37 -17.14 -14.06
C PRO A 281 7.59 -17.98 -14.50
N GLU A 282 8.75 -17.36 -14.75
CA GLU A 282 9.93 -18.06 -15.26
C GLU A 282 10.49 -19.10 -14.26
N LYS A 283 10.42 -18.83 -12.95
CA LYS A 283 10.74 -19.85 -11.92
C LYS A 283 9.62 -20.88 -11.70
N THR A 284 8.43 -20.60 -12.21
CA THR A 284 7.31 -21.54 -12.16
C THR A 284 7.43 -22.61 -13.25
N HIS A 285 8.12 -22.34 -14.37
CA HIS A 285 8.42 -23.37 -15.37
C HIS A 285 9.37 -24.46 -14.84
N ALA A 286 10.26 -24.14 -13.89
CA ALA A 286 11.08 -25.17 -13.24
C ALA A 286 10.28 -26.08 -12.28
N ILE A 287 9.07 -25.67 -11.84
CA ILE A 287 8.18 -26.46 -10.98
C ILE A 287 7.02 -27.09 -11.78
N VAL A 288 6.72 -26.56 -12.97
CA VAL A 288 5.61 -27.01 -13.85
C VAL A 288 6.07 -27.92 -14.99
N ILE A 289 7.38 -28.16 -15.15
CA ILE A 289 7.91 -29.20 -16.04
C ILE A 289 8.45 -30.37 -15.20
N SER A 290 7.71 -30.81 -14.19
CA SER A 290 7.45 -32.26 -14.17
C SER A 290 6.35 -32.42 -15.20
N PRO A 291 6.64 -32.86 -16.44
CA PRO A 291 5.58 -33.32 -17.31
C PRO A 291 4.85 -34.34 -16.46
N MET A 292 3.62 -34.00 -16.09
CA MET A 292 2.64 -34.98 -15.71
C MET A 292 2.57 -35.82 -16.96
N SER A 293 3.44 -36.83 -17.00
CA SER A 293 3.46 -37.85 -18.00
C SER A 293 2.02 -38.29 -17.97
N GLY A 294 1.33 -37.94 -19.05
CA GLY A 294 0.15 -38.69 -19.40
C GLY A 294 0.62 -40.12 -19.29
N TYR A 295 0.20 -40.78 -18.23
CA TYR A 295 -0.42 -42.08 -18.37
C TYR A 295 -1.41 -41.95 -19.54
N GLN A 296 -0.86 -41.94 -20.77
CA GLN A 296 -1.31 -42.81 -21.81
C GLN A 296 -1.28 -44.19 -21.16
N TYR A 297 -2.34 -44.48 -20.40
CA TYR A 297 -2.91 -45.80 -20.35
C TYR A 297 -3.47 -46.03 -21.76
N ARG A 298 -2.53 -46.19 -22.70
CA ARG A 298 -2.78 -46.70 -24.02
C ARG A 298 -3.00 -48.16 -23.77
N ASP A 299 -4.26 -48.48 -23.58
CA ASP A 299 -4.83 -49.81 -23.49
C ASP A 299 -4.36 -50.61 -24.73
N LYS A 300 -3.24 -51.30 -24.56
CA LYS A 300 -2.72 -52.29 -25.49
C LYS A 300 -3.23 -53.63 -24.98
N GLY A 301 -4.42 -54.00 -25.41
CA GLY A 301 -4.95 -55.30 -25.02
C GLY A 301 -6.35 -55.62 -25.50
N HIS A 302 -6.58 -55.67 -26.82
CA HIS A 302 -7.35 -56.78 -27.39
C HIS A 302 -6.95 -57.06 -28.84
N SER A 303 -6.40 -58.25 -29.03
CA SER A 303 -6.03 -58.83 -30.31
C SER A 303 -7.21 -59.55 -30.95
N SER A 304 -7.18 -59.60 -32.27
CA SER A 304 -7.63 -60.73 -33.10
C SER A 304 -9.13 -60.85 -33.39
N SER A 305 -9.54 -60.54 -34.62
CA SER A 305 -9.88 -61.62 -35.57
C SER A 305 -9.95 -61.10 -37.02
N TYR A 306 -9.55 -62.00 -37.90
CA TYR A 306 -9.37 -61.96 -39.35
C TYR A 306 -10.54 -61.41 -40.20
N ASN A 307 -10.16 -60.81 -41.35
CA ASN A 307 -10.62 -61.08 -42.73
C ASN A 307 -10.07 -59.94 -43.61
N ASP A 308 -8.95 -60.09 -44.32
CA ASP A 308 -8.70 -60.85 -45.55
C ASP A 308 -9.41 -60.27 -46.80
N LEU A 309 -8.57 -59.99 -47.82
CA LEU A 309 -8.85 -59.56 -49.21
C LEU A 309 -9.41 -58.11 -49.35
N GLN A 310 -8.91 -57.23 -50.23
CA GLN A 310 -8.58 -57.47 -51.62
C GLN A 310 -7.92 -56.20 -52.22
N ASP A 311 -6.88 -56.42 -53.03
CA ASP A 311 -6.42 -55.67 -54.20
C ASP A 311 -6.64 -54.16 -54.34
N SER A 312 -5.54 -53.48 -54.74
CA SER A 312 -5.37 -52.98 -56.12
C SER A 312 -4.72 -51.58 -56.16
N VAL A 313 -3.54 -51.53 -56.81
CA VAL A 313 -3.10 -50.49 -57.79
C VAL A 313 -3.12 -49.03 -57.29
N GLY A 314 -2.02 -48.31 -57.10
CA GLY A 314 -0.91 -48.08 -58.02
C GLY A 314 -0.71 -46.56 -58.21
N SER A 315 0.51 -46.15 -58.63
CA SER A 315 0.94 -44.78 -59.04
C SER A 315 1.14 -43.77 -57.90
N LEU A 316 2.34 -43.31 -57.54
CA LEU A 316 3.46 -42.65 -58.26
C LEU A 316 3.14 -41.26 -58.82
N THR A 317 4.07 -40.31 -58.53
CA THR A 317 4.30 -38.89 -58.92
C THR A 317 4.12 -37.91 -57.75
N VAL A 318 5.19 -37.38 -57.12
CA VAL A 318 6.14 -36.34 -57.57
C VAL A 318 5.43 -35.08 -58.07
N VAL A 319 5.42 -33.99 -57.27
CA VAL A 319 5.69 -32.62 -57.72
C VAL A 319 6.20 -31.78 -56.54
N GLU A 320 7.41 -31.28 -56.73
CA GLU A 320 8.09 -30.20 -56.03
C GLU A 320 7.55 -28.84 -56.51
N HIS A 321 7.19 -27.93 -55.61
CA HIS A 321 7.08 -26.50 -55.95
C HIS A 321 7.46 -25.61 -54.78
N GLY A 322 8.61 -24.96 -54.92
CA GLY A 322 8.98 -23.77 -54.18
C GLY A 322 8.17 -22.54 -54.61
N GLY A 323 8.16 -21.51 -53.78
CA GLY A 323 7.48 -20.26 -54.10
C GLY A 323 7.66 -19.20 -53.04
N ASN A 324 8.56 -18.25 -53.34
CA ASN A 324 8.90 -17.04 -52.59
C ASN A 324 7.73 -16.05 -52.41
N GLY A 325 7.90 -15.14 -51.44
CA GLY A 325 7.21 -13.83 -51.35
C GLY A 325 7.14 -13.36 -49.90
N PHE A 326 7.97 -12.44 -49.38
CA PHE A 326 8.18 -11.03 -49.75
C PHE A 326 6.87 -10.23 -49.86
N SER A 327 6.48 -9.50 -48.80
CA SER A 327 5.98 -8.10 -48.87
C SER A 327 5.57 -7.59 -47.46
N THR A 328 6.24 -6.63 -46.81
CA THR A 328 6.18 -5.14 -46.93
C THR A 328 5.10 -4.45 -46.06
N LYS A 329 5.58 -3.64 -45.11
CA LYS A 329 5.09 -2.31 -44.62
C LYS A 329 3.73 -2.12 -43.92
N MET A 330 3.74 -1.00 -43.17
CA MET A 330 2.67 -0.11 -42.68
C MET A 330 2.26 -0.34 -41.22
N LYS A 331 2.12 0.67 -40.36
CA LYS A 331 2.14 2.14 -40.54
C LYS A 331 2.29 2.79 -39.16
N GLU A 332 3.12 3.83 -39.07
CA GLU A 332 2.92 4.93 -38.11
C GLU A 332 1.56 5.57 -38.36
N VAL A 333 0.81 5.87 -37.30
CA VAL A 333 -0.16 6.97 -37.25
C VAL A 333 -0.24 7.47 -35.80
N VAL A 334 0.20 8.72 -35.63
CA VAL A 334 -0.15 9.76 -34.63
C VAL A 334 -0.04 9.41 -33.15
#